data_AF-A0A0G1XP82-F1
#
_entry.id   AF-A0A0G1XP82-F1
#
_cell.length_a   1.000
_cell.length_b   1.000
_cell.length_c   1.000
_cell.angle_alpha   90.00
_cell.angle_beta   90.00
_cell.angle_gamma   90.00
#
_symmetry.space_group_name_H-M   'P 1'
#
loop_
_entity.id
_entity.type
_entity.pdbx_description
1 polymer ?
#
loop_
_entity_poly.entity_id
_entity_poly.type
_entity_poly.pdbx_seq_one_letter_code
_entity_poly.pdbx_strand_id
1 'polypeptide(L)' 'MFTPVSHKRKLDSAFSFKATRKVDKCNAIQFEGESYRLDTPTSLFRTTVDLESTPFEIRAYHQGGLLQRINRENLN' A
#
# COMPACT_ATOMS: atom_id res chain seq x y z
N MET A 1 -2.92 45.56 10.66
CA MET A 1 -3.17 44.88 9.38
C MET A 1 -2.65 43.45 9.49
N PHE A 2 -3.52 42.45 9.46
CA PHE A 2 -3.15 41.02 9.49
C PHE A 2 -3.34 40.46 8.07
N THR A 3 -2.27 40.13 7.37
CA THR A 3 -2.33 39.31 6.16
C THR A 3 -2.16 37.85 6.55
N PRO A 4 -3.16 36.98 6.38
CA PRO A 4 -2.95 35.56 6.59
C PRO A 4 -2.02 35.06 5.50
N VAL A 5 -0.82 34.62 5.90
CA VAL A 5 0.07 33.87 5.02
C VAL A 5 -0.72 32.65 4.57
N SER A 6 -0.97 32.58 3.26
CA SER A 6 -1.61 31.43 2.62
C SER A 6 -0.71 30.22 2.82
N HIS A 7 -0.87 29.55 3.97
CA HIS A 7 -0.39 28.21 4.17
C HIS A 7 -1.07 27.38 3.08
N LYS A 8 -0.33 27.13 2.00
CA LYS A 8 -0.61 26.01 1.10
C LYS A 8 -0.52 24.76 1.98
N ARG A 9 -1.62 24.40 2.64
CA ARG A 9 -1.83 23.09 3.23
C ARG A 9 -1.62 22.13 2.07
N LYS A 10 -0.49 21.42 2.07
CA LYS A 10 -0.24 20.29 1.18
C LYS A 10 -1.36 19.30 1.44
N LEU A 11 -2.31 19.25 0.53
CA LEU A 11 -3.51 18.45 0.61
C LEU A 11 -3.20 17.12 -0.08
N ASP A 12 -2.30 16.32 0.50
CA ASP A 12 -1.83 15.06 -0.13
C ASP A 12 -1.74 13.89 0.87
N SER A 13 -2.57 13.88 1.92
CA SER A 13 -2.45 12.85 2.98
C SER A 13 -3.76 12.43 3.65
N ALA A 14 -4.92 12.54 2.98
CA ALA A 14 -6.19 12.43 3.70
C ALA A 14 -6.75 11.00 3.89
N PHE A 15 -6.42 10.01 3.04
CA PHE A 15 -6.92 8.64 3.24
C PHE A 15 -5.91 7.58 2.77
N SER A 16 -4.96 7.26 3.64
CA SER A 16 -4.14 6.05 3.49
C SER A 16 -4.57 5.02 4.53
N PHE A 17 -5.03 3.84 4.11
CA PHE A 17 -5.30 2.73 5.02
C PHE A 17 -4.05 1.89 5.21
N LYS A 18 -3.66 1.63 6.46
CA LYS A 18 -2.52 0.76 6.77
C LYS A 18 -3.02 -0.57 7.31
N ALA A 19 -2.53 -1.67 6.75
CA ALA A 19 -2.91 -3.01 7.16
C ALA A 19 -1.69 -3.92 7.17
N THR A 20 -1.67 -4.89 8.07
CA THR A 20 -0.60 -5.87 8.13
C THR A 20 -1.20 -7.24 7.81
N ARG A 21 -0.70 -7.90 6.76
CA ARG A 21 -1.26 -9.17 6.25
C ARG A 21 -0.18 -10.23 6.13
N LYS A 22 -0.57 -11.48 6.39
CA LYS A 22 0.29 -12.64 6.21
C LYS A 22 0.20 -13.11 4.77
N VAL A 23 1.35 -13.37 4.17
CA VAL A 23 1.46 -13.89 2.81
C VAL A 23 1.11 -15.38 2.79
N ASP A 24 0.25 -15.76 1.86
CA ASP A 24 -0.20 -17.13 1.66
C ASP A 24 0.83 -17.98 0.92
N LYS A 25 0.52 -19.26 0.72
CA LYS A 25 1.40 -20.24 0.05
C LYS A 25 1.64 -19.95 -1.43
N CYS A 26 0.82 -19.11 -2.04
CA CYS A 26 0.91 -18.70 -3.44
C CYS A 26 1.68 -17.38 -3.61
N ASN A 27 2.31 -16.88 -2.54
CA ASN A 27 2.93 -15.56 -2.49
C ASN A 27 1.92 -14.43 -2.72
N ALA A 28 0.69 -14.60 -2.27
CA ALA A 28 -0.39 -13.62 -2.40
C ALA A 28 -0.90 -13.14 -1.04
N ILE A 29 -1.56 -12.00 -1.06
CA ILE A 29 -2.20 -11.36 0.09
C ILE A 29 -3.66 -11.09 -0.20
N GLN A 30 -4.52 -11.34 0.78
CA GLN A 30 -5.92 -10.94 0.72
C GLN A 30 -6.10 -9.56 1.37
N PHE A 31 -6.60 -8.62 0.59
CA PHE A 31 -6.83 -7.25 1.04
C PHE A 31 -8.07 -6.68 0.34
N GLU A 32 -8.98 -6.07 1.11
CA GLU A 32 -10.25 -5.51 0.60
C GLU A 32 -11.11 -6.48 -0.25
N GLY A 33 -11.02 -7.79 0.02
CA GLY A 33 -11.77 -8.82 -0.73
C GLY A 33 -11.10 -9.28 -2.02
N GLU A 34 -9.99 -8.65 -2.41
CA GLU A 34 -9.18 -9.03 -3.56
C GLU A 34 -7.93 -9.81 -3.13
N SER A 35 -7.38 -10.60 -4.05
CA SER A 35 -6.12 -11.33 -3.86
C SER A 35 -5.04 -10.72 -4.73
N TYR A 36 -4.00 -10.16 -4.11
CA TYR A 36 -2.87 -9.56 -4.81
C TYR A 36 -1.66 -10.48 -4.72
N ARG A 37 -1.13 -10.91 -5.87
CA ARG A 37 0.08 -11.72 -5.94
C ARG A 37 1.30 -10.80 -5.87
N LEU A 38 2.21 -11.09 -4.94
CA LEU A 38 3.46 -10.37 -4.80
C LEU A 38 4.46 -10.88 -5.84
N ASP A 39 4.95 -9.98 -6.69
CA ASP A 39 5.94 -10.31 -7.73
C ASP A 39 7.36 -10.14 -7.17
N THR A 40 7.76 -11.06 -6.31
CA THR A 40 9.07 -11.08 -5.67
C THR A 40 9.84 -12.34 -6.08
N PRO A 41 11.17 -12.26 -6.33
CA PRO A 41 11.96 -13.43 -6.71
C PRO A 41 12.09 -14.45 -5.57
N THR A 42 11.91 -14.01 -4.33
CA THR A 42 11.93 -14.85 -3.12
C THR A 42 10.51 -15.06 -2.63
N SER A 43 10.18 -16.30 -2.23
CA SER A 43 8.91 -16.60 -1.60
C SER A 43 8.86 -15.98 -0.21
N LEU A 44 7.80 -15.20 0.05
CA LEU A 44 7.51 -14.59 1.35
C LEU A 44 6.48 -15.41 2.13
N PHE A 45 6.27 -16.68 1.79
CA PHE A 45 5.26 -17.53 2.45
C PHE A 45 5.39 -17.50 3.98
N ARG A 46 4.25 -17.33 4.67
CA ARG A 46 4.13 -17.18 6.13
C ARG A 46 4.77 -15.92 6.72
N THR A 47 5.34 -15.06 5.89
CA THR A 47 5.87 -13.77 6.30
C THR A 47 4.74 -12.76 6.35
N THR A 48 4.93 -11.72 7.14
CA THR A 48 3.97 -10.63 7.29
C THR A 48 4.46 -9.44 6.46
N VAL A 49 3.56 -8.84 5.69
CA VAL A 49 3.81 -7.64 4.89
C VAL A 49 2.89 -6.52 5.36
N ASP A 50 3.42 -5.30 5.36
CA ASP A 50 2.67 -4.09 5.64
C ASP A 50 2.14 -3.53 4.34
N LEU A 51 0.87 -3.12 4.34
CA LEU A 51 0.16 -2.57 3.21
C LEU A 51 -0.21 -1.14 3.52
N GLU A 52 0.04 -0.26 2.58
CA GLU A 52 -0.45 1.11 2.57
C GLU A 52 -1.32 1.27 1.33
N SER A 53 -2.62 1.37 1.54
CA SER A 53 -3.62 1.53 0.50
C SER A 53 -4.03 2.98 0.40
N THR A 54 -4.01 3.50 -0.82
CA THR A 54 -4.55 4.81 -1.21
C THR A 54 -5.65 4.58 -2.24
N PRO A 55 -6.46 5.60 -2.57
CA PRO A 55 -7.45 5.47 -3.65
C PRO A 55 -6.85 5.01 -5.00
N PHE A 56 -5.57 5.29 -5.25
CA PHE A 56 -4.92 5.06 -6.55
C PHE A 56 -4.03 3.82 -6.58
N GLU A 57 -3.42 3.45 -5.47
CA GLU A 57 -2.48 2.34 -5.41
C GLU A 57 -2.43 1.68 -4.03
N ILE A 58 -1.96 0.44 -4.01
CA ILE A 58 -1.59 -0.31 -2.81
C ILE A 58 -0.08 -0.52 -2.83
N ARG A 59 0.59 -0.13 -1.76
CA ARG A 59 2.04 -0.33 -1.58
C ARG A 59 2.25 -1.44 -0.56
N ALA A 60 3.01 -2.45 -0.93
CA ALA A 60 3.39 -3.54 -0.04
C ALA A 60 4.83 -3.34 0.44
N TYR A 61 5.05 -3.49 1.74
CA TYR A 61 6.33 -3.35 2.40
C TYR A 61 6.66 -4.60 3.21
N HIS A 62 7.95 -4.90 3.32
CA HIS A 62 8.46 -5.96 4.17
C HIS A 62 9.71 -5.45 4.88
N GLN A 63 9.72 -5.51 6.22
CA GLN A 63 10.80 -4.99 7.05
C GLN A 63 11.13 -3.52 6.75
N GLY A 64 10.11 -2.72 6.42
CA GLY A 64 10.26 -1.30 6.05
C GLY A 64 10.76 -1.06 4.62
N GLY A 65 11.15 -2.09 3.88
CA GLY A 65 11.49 -2.01 2.45
C GLY A 65 10.25 -2.13 1.58
N LEU A 66 10.12 -1.27 0.57
CA LEU A 66 9.04 -1.38 -0.43
C LEU A 66 9.28 -2.63 -1.30
N LEU A 67 8.31 -3.54 -1.30
CA LEU A 67 8.31 -4.73 -2.16
C LEU A 67 7.69 -4.43 -3.52
N GLN A 68 6.47 -3.89 -3.53
CA GLN A 68 5.69 -3.72 -4.75
C GLN A 68 4.70 -2.58 -4.62
N ARG A 69 4.40 -1.94 -5.76
CA ARG A 69 3.27 -1.02 -5.91
C ARG A 69 2.26 -1.63 -6.87
N ILE A 70 1.00 -1.62 -6.47
CA ILE A 70 -0.13 -2.18 -7.22
C ILE A 70 -1.06 -1.02 -7.53
N ASN A 71 -1.08 -0.59 -8.80
CA ASN A 71 -1.96 0.50 -9.23
C ASN A 71 -3.39 -0.01 -9.39
N ARG A 72 -4.35 0.66 -8.75
CA ARG A 72 -5.79 0.33 -8.82
C ARG A 72 -6.41 0.73 -10.15
N GLU A 73 -5.83 1.70 -10.86
CA GLU A 73 -6.32 2.17 -12.17
C GLU A 73 -6.15 1.13 -13.30
N ASN A 74 -5.50 -0.01 -13.04
CA ASN A 74 -5.23 -1.07 -14.01
C ASN A 74 -5.85 -2.43 -13.65
N LEU A 75 -6.92 -2.44 -12.85
CA LEU A 75 -7.80 -3.60 -12.72
C LEU A 75 -8.74 -3.62 -13.94
N ASN A 76 -8.25 -4.19 -15.04
CA ASN A 76 -9.00 -4.45 -16.27
C ASN A 76 -9.50 -5.89 -16.28
#